data_AF-A0ABD0XMA6-F1
#
_entry.id   AF-A0ABD0XMA6-F1
#
_cell.length_a   1.000
_cell.length_b   1.000
_cell.length_c   1.000
_cell.angle_alpha   90.00
_cell.angle_beta   90.00
_cell.angle_gamma   90.00
#
_symmetry.space_group_name_H-M   'P 1'
#
loop_
_entity.id
_entity.type
_entity.pdbx_description
1 polymer ?
#
loop_
_entity_poly.entity_id
_entity_poly.type
_entity_poly.pdbx_seq_one_letter_code
_entity_poly.pdbx_strand_id
1 'polypeptide(L)'
;MLLKLDDNAVHPYATLPSTNNCVKPKNSQIIRFAGLKISTINQNTKKEEINDSDKLLCGELDVTDCNLDYNIGNNFYNHLMIICGKRKDVDACQGDSGGGMLDNANVLHGVLVTIGSKVCQSPVHFMDICSYRTWISKITNN
;
A
#
# COMPACT_ATOMS: atom_id res chain seq x y z
N MET A 1 -10.59 1.61 -7.46
CA MET A 1 -11.82 2.40 -7.69
C MET A 1 -11.50 3.87 -7.46
N LEU A 2 -12.16 4.79 -8.16
CA LEU A 2 -12.14 6.22 -7.83
C LEU A 2 -13.51 6.59 -7.27
N LEU A 3 -13.52 7.40 -6.20
CA LEU A 3 -14.73 7.91 -5.58
C LEU A 3 -14.85 9.40 -5.86
N LYS A 4 -15.99 9.82 -6.39
CA LYS A 4 -16.34 11.23 -6.54
C LYS A 4 -17.14 11.65 -5.31
N LEU A 5 -16.65 12.66 -4.61
CA LEU A 5 -17.39 13.27 -3.50
C LEU A 5 -18.38 14.30 -4.06
N ASP A 6 -19.51 14.45 -3.38
CA ASP A 6 -20.51 15.47 -3.73
C ASP A 6 -19.97 16.88 -3.49
N ASP A 7 -19.20 17.04 -2.41
CA ASP A 7 -18.53 18.28 -2.02
C ASP A 7 -17.00 18.17 -2.12
N ASN A 8 -16.34 19.31 -2.33
CA ASN A 8 -14.88 19.38 -2.32
C ASN A 8 -14.31 19.19 -0.91
N ALA A 9 -13.26 18.37 -0.79
CA ALA A 9 -12.53 18.22 0.46
C ALA A 9 -11.71 19.49 0.80
N VAL A 10 -11.72 19.90 2.07
CA VAL A 10 -10.96 21.08 2.58
C VAL A 10 -9.65 20.66 3.27
N HIS A 11 -9.25 19.39 3.14
CA HIS A 11 -8.07 18.84 3.78
C HIS A 11 -6.88 18.75 2.82
N PRO A 12 -5.63 18.74 3.34
CA PRO A 12 -4.45 18.47 2.53
C PRO A 12 -4.61 17.17 1.75
N TYR A 13 -4.20 17.17 0.49
CA TYR A 13 -4.24 16.00 -0.39
C TYR A 13 -2.83 15.56 -0.78
N ALA A 14 -2.67 14.25 -0.97
CA ALA A 14 -1.46 13.71 -1.58
C ALA A 14 -1.42 14.08 -3.07
N THR A 15 -0.23 14.35 -3.59
CA THR A 15 -0.08 14.59 -5.03
C THR A 15 0.01 13.27 -5.79
N LEU A 16 -0.44 13.26 -7.04
CA LEU A 16 -0.26 12.10 -7.92
C LEU A 16 1.04 12.24 -8.71
N PRO A 17 1.73 11.13 -9.02
CA PRO A 17 2.90 11.16 -9.90
C PRO A 17 2.52 11.65 -11.30
N SER A 18 3.52 12.07 -12.08
CA SER A 18 3.31 12.62 -13.43
C SER A 18 2.61 11.61 -14.36
N THR A 19 1.70 12.09 -15.22
CA THR A 19 1.06 11.25 -16.24
C THR A 19 2.02 10.79 -17.34
N ASN A 20 2.94 11.65 -17.76
CA ASN A 20 3.82 11.39 -18.92
C ASN A 20 5.17 10.77 -18.54
N ASN A 21 5.60 10.96 -17.29
CA ASN A 21 6.87 10.44 -16.79
C ASN A 21 6.67 9.91 -15.37
N CYS A 22 5.75 8.96 -15.22
CA CYS A 22 5.49 8.33 -13.93
C CYS A 22 6.68 7.44 -13.55
N VAL A 23 7.29 7.74 -12.41
CA VAL A 23 8.46 7.01 -11.91
C VAL A 23 8.05 6.25 -10.66
N LYS A 24 8.18 4.92 -10.70
CA LYS A 24 7.99 4.09 -9.51
C LYS A 24 9.11 4.34 -8.49
N PRO A 25 8.82 4.23 -7.19
CA PRO A 25 9.85 4.23 -6.16
C PRO A 25 10.91 3.17 -6.42
N LYS A 26 12.18 3.52 -6.17
CA LYS A 26 13.31 2.60 -6.39
C LYS A 26 13.47 1.63 -5.22
N ASN A 27 14.12 0.49 -5.45
CA ASN A 27 14.51 -0.41 -4.35
C ASN A 27 15.28 0.36 -3.27
N SER A 28 15.00 0.01 -2.01
CA SER A 28 15.48 0.66 -0.79
C SER A 28 15.00 2.09 -0.56
N GLN A 29 14.12 2.64 -1.40
CA GLN A 29 13.46 3.91 -1.11
C GLN A 29 12.50 3.73 0.07
N ILE A 30 12.51 4.68 1.00
CA ILE A 30 11.57 4.70 2.12
C ILE A 30 10.22 5.20 1.64
N ILE A 31 9.17 4.46 1.98
CA ILE A 31 7.78 4.85 1.76
C ILE A 31 7.02 4.81 3.08
N ARG A 32 5.92 5.56 3.13
CA ARG A 32 5.07 5.72 4.30
C ARG A 32 3.66 5.28 3.96
N PHE A 33 3.01 4.66 4.92
CA PHE A 33 1.60 4.35 4.86
C PHE A 33 1.00 4.55 6.26
N ALA A 34 -0.33 4.58 6.32
CA ALA A 34 -1.03 4.73 7.58
C ALA A 34 -2.21 3.76 7.66
N GLY A 35 -2.58 3.40 8.87
CA GLY A 35 -3.59 2.39 9.14
C GLY A 35 -4.12 2.44 10.57
N LEU A 36 -5.21 1.72 10.81
CA LEU A 36 -5.90 1.64 12.10
C LEU A 36 -5.83 0.26 12.72
N LYS A 37 -5.20 -0.72 12.08
CA LYS A 37 -5.05 -2.06 12.64
C LYS A 37 -3.69 -2.26 13.30
N ILE A 38 -3.71 -2.99 14.42
CA ILE A 38 -2.53 -3.47 15.13
C ILE A 38 -2.55 -4.98 15.07
N SER A 39 -1.46 -5.58 14.62
CA SER A 39 -1.20 -7.01 14.78
C SER A 39 -0.17 -7.24 15.89
N THR A 40 -0.46 -8.18 16.78
CA THR A 40 0.48 -8.67 17.78
C THR A 40 0.60 -10.18 17.66
N ILE A 41 1.79 -10.72 17.96
CA ILE A 41 2.00 -12.17 18.03
C ILE A 41 1.98 -12.57 19.51
N ASN A 42 1.00 -13.38 19.88
CA ASN A 42 0.95 -13.97 21.21
C ASN A 42 2.12 -14.95 21.37
N GLN A 43 3.04 -14.66 22.30
CA GLN A 43 4.28 -15.45 22.45
C GLN A 43 4.02 -16.90 22.88
N ASN A 44 2.92 -17.16 23.59
CA ASN A 44 2.57 -18.50 24.09
C ASN A 44 1.86 -19.33 23.02
N THR A 45 0.90 -18.74 22.33
CA THR A 45 0.06 -19.47 21.35
C THR A 45 0.60 -19.38 19.92
N LYS A 46 1.56 -18.48 19.67
CA LYS A 46 2.08 -18.10 18.35
C LYS A 46 0.97 -17.66 17.38
N LYS A 47 -0.19 -17.27 17.90
CA LYS A 47 -1.30 -16.75 17.10
C LYS A 47 -1.16 -15.25 16.93
N GLU A 48 -1.56 -14.78 15.76
CA GLU A 48 -1.77 -13.37 15.51
C GLU A 48 -3.06 -12.92 16.19
N GLU A 49 -2.98 -11.82 16.92
CA GLU A 49 -4.11 -11.09 17.47
C GLU A 49 -4.20 -9.77 16.73
N ILE A 50 -5.38 -9.47 16.19
CA ILE A 50 -5.61 -8.27 15.38
C ILE A 50 -6.63 -7.42 16.11
N ASN A 51 -6.22 -6.20 16.43
CA ASN A 51 -7.04 -5.26 17.18
C ASN A 51 -7.15 -3.95 16.42
N ASP A 52 -8.21 -3.21 16.72
CA ASP A 52 -8.35 -1.82 16.29
C ASP A 52 -7.51 -0.92 17.21
N SER A 53 -6.89 0.08 16.59
CA SER A 53 -6.22 1.17 17.28
C SER A 53 -7.16 2.36 17.40
N ASP A 54 -7.21 2.98 18.58
CA ASP A 54 -7.91 4.25 18.79
C ASP A 54 -7.20 5.44 18.12
N LYS A 55 -5.99 5.22 17.59
CA LYS A 55 -5.16 6.24 16.94
C LYS A 55 -4.70 5.75 15.58
N LEU A 56 -4.65 6.68 14.61
CA LEU A 56 -4.00 6.41 13.34
C LEU A 56 -2.52 6.09 13.57
N LEU A 57 -2.09 4.96 13.02
CA LEU A 57 -0.71 4.50 13.06
C LEU A 57 -0.02 4.83 11.75
N CYS A 58 1.28 5.10 11.82
CA CYS A 58 2.12 5.33 10.66
C CYS A 58 3.16 4.22 10.57
N GLY A 59 3.30 3.64 9.38
CA GLY A 59 4.32 2.65 9.08
C GLY A 59 5.29 3.19 8.03
N GLU A 60 6.55 2.81 8.16
CA GLU A 60 7.56 3.04 7.15
C GLU A 60 8.08 1.71 6.63
N LEU A 61 8.24 1.59 5.31
CA LEU A 61 8.75 0.41 4.66
C LEU A 61 9.87 0.79 3.69
N ASP A 62 10.79 -0.15 3.47
CA ASP A 62 11.78 -0.05 2.42
C ASP A 62 11.25 -0.78 1.19
N VAL A 63 11.21 -0.10 0.05
CA VAL A 63 10.78 -0.70 -1.22
C VAL A 63 11.70 -1.88 -1.53
N THR A 64 11.10 -3.03 -1.84
CA THR A 64 11.81 -4.29 -2.00
C THR A 64 11.18 -5.14 -3.10
N ASP A 65 11.88 -6.20 -3.49
CA ASP A 65 11.35 -7.17 -4.43
C ASP A 65 10.19 -7.94 -3.78
N CYS A 66 9.09 -8.06 -4.52
CA CYS A 66 7.85 -8.65 -4.00
C CYS A 66 7.97 -10.12 -3.60
N ASN A 67 8.97 -10.85 -4.12
CA ASN A 67 9.18 -12.28 -3.86
C ASN A 67 7.87 -13.08 -3.83
N LEU A 68 7.06 -12.91 -4.89
CA LEU A 68 5.79 -13.61 -5.01
C LEU A 68 6.06 -15.10 -5.14
N ASP A 69 5.65 -15.87 -4.13
CA ASP A 69 5.71 -17.32 -4.19
C ASP A 69 4.76 -17.78 -5.30
N TYR A 70 5.33 -18.40 -6.34
CA TYR A 70 4.73 -18.68 -7.66
C TYR A 70 3.46 -19.58 -7.61
N ASN A 71 3.04 -19.99 -6.41
CA ASN A 71 1.88 -20.82 -6.14
C ASN A 71 0.58 -20.02 -5.94
N ILE A 72 0.64 -18.69 -5.81
CA ILE A 72 -0.56 -17.83 -5.83
C ILE A 72 -0.89 -17.52 -7.29
N GLY A 73 -1.60 -18.46 -7.95
CA GLY A 73 -2.24 -18.35 -9.27
C GLY A 73 -1.70 -17.25 -10.18
N ASN A 74 -0.78 -17.63 -11.08
CA ASN A 74 -0.04 -16.84 -12.10
C ASN A 74 -0.80 -15.74 -12.89
N ASN A 75 -2.12 -15.62 -12.75
CA ASN A 75 -2.94 -14.66 -13.49
C ASN A 75 -3.38 -13.44 -12.68
N PHE A 76 -3.31 -13.47 -11.33
CA PHE A 76 -3.86 -12.36 -10.52
C PHE A 76 -2.88 -11.18 -10.39
N TYR A 77 -1.58 -11.47 -10.41
CA TYR A 77 -0.52 -10.47 -10.24
C TYR A 77 0.42 -10.54 -11.43
N ASN A 78 0.03 -9.92 -12.55
CA ASN A 78 1.07 -9.51 -13.50
C ASN A 78 2.08 -8.68 -12.70
N HIS A 79 3.33 -9.14 -12.63
CA HIS A 79 4.42 -8.56 -11.83
C HIS A 79 4.62 -7.04 -12.02
N LEU A 80 4.01 -6.47 -13.06
CA LEU A 80 4.12 -5.07 -13.45
C LEU A 80 3.23 -4.10 -12.66
N MET A 81 2.19 -4.56 -11.95
CA MET A 81 1.19 -3.67 -11.34
C MET A 81 1.22 -3.61 -9.81
N ILE A 82 2.28 -4.13 -9.19
CA ILE A 82 2.46 -4.06 -7.74
C ILE A 82 3.81 -3.44 -7.36
N ILE A 83 3.84 -2.83 -6.18
CA ILE A 83 5.03 -2.35 -5.48
C ILE A 83 5.02 -3.01 -4.11
N CYS A 84 6.19 -3.44 -3.65
CA CYS A 84 6.31 -4.11 -2.37
C CYS A 84 7.23 -3.35 -1.43
N GLY A 85 6.87 -3.36 -0.16
CA GLY A 85 7.65 -2.74 0.90
C GLY A 85 7.83 -3.71 2.06
N LYS A 86 9.02 -3.72 2.67
CA LYS A 86 9.27 -4.53 3.86
C LYS A 86 10.16 -3.78 4.82
N ARG A 87 9.81 -3.82 6.10
CA ARG A 87 10.67 -3.41 7.20
C ARG A 87 10.40 -4.32 8.39
N LYS A 88 11.41 -4.54 9.21
CA LYS A 88 11.27 -5.37 10.42
C LYS A 88 10.22 -4.76 11.34
N ASP A 89 9.33 -5.60 11.86
CA ASP A 89 8.29 -5.25 12.85
C ASP A 89 7.26 -4.21 12.35
N VAL A 90 7.19 -3.96 11.04
CA VAL A 90 6.18 -3.11 10.39
C VAL A 90 5.38 -3.95 9.40
N ASP A 91 4.05 -3.90 9.51
CA ASP A 91 3.16 -4.76 8.75
C ASP A 91 1.86 -4.02 8.36
N ALA A 92 1.21 -4.48 7.29
CA ALA A 92 -0.10 -4.02 6.83
C ALA A 92 -0.92 -5.21 6.31
N CYS A 93 -1.47 -5.99 7.23
CA CYS A 93 -1.99 -7.33 6.93
C CYS A 93 -3.53 -7.38 6.85
N GLN A 94 -4.23 -6.62 7.70
CA GLN A 94 -5.69 -6.62 7.77
C GLN A 94 -6.23 -5.20 7.94
N GLY A 95 -7.43 -4.95 7.42
CA GLY A 95 -8.26 -3.76 7.70
C GLY A 95 -7.85 -2.43 7.06
N ASP A 96 -6.63 -2.27 6.55
CA ASP A 96 -6.17 -1.01 5.94
C ASP A 96 -6.21 -1.00 4.40
N SER A 97 -6.87 -2.00 3.80
CA SER A 97 -6.98 -2.14 2.33
C SER A 97 -7.55 -0.87 1.68
N GLY A 98 -6.90 -0.39 0.61
CA GLY A 98 -7.19 0.91 0.00
C GLY A 98 -6.38 2.08 0.57
N GLY A 99 -5.60 1.88 1.63
CA GLY A 99 -4.71 2.89 2.22
C GLY A 99 -3.60 3.34 1.27
N GLY A 100 -3.14 4.58 1.42
CA GLY A 100 -2.14 5.18 0.53
C GLY A 100 -0.69 4.83 0.91
N MET A 101 0.14 4.59 -0.11
CA MET A 101 1.60 4.53 -0.02
C MET A 101 2.20 5.82 -0.57
N LEU A 102 2.84 6.60 0.30
CA LEU A 102 3.41 7.90 -0.01
C LEU A 102 4.94 7.91 0.10
N ASP A 103 5.59 8.76 -0.68
CA ASP A 103 6.99 9.12 -0.43
C ASP A 103 7.12 10.29 0.56
N ASN A 104 8.36 10.68 0.87
CA ASN A 104 8.65 11.80 1.77
C ASN A 104 8.17 13.16 1.25
N ALA A 105 7.83 13.28 -0.04
CA ALA A 105 7.31 14.49 -0.67
C ALA A 105 5.76 14.47 -0.76
N ASN A 106 5.10 13.52 -0.10
CA ASN A 106 3.65 13.30 -0.14
C ASN A 106 3.11 13.01 -1.55
N VAL A 107 3.91 12.34 -2.40
CA VAL A 107 3.45 11.79 -3.67
C VAL A 107 2.90 10.38 -3.41
N LEU A 108 1.67 10.12 -3.87
CA LEU A 108 0.99 8.83 -3.74
C LEU A 108 1.45 7.87 -4.85
N HIS A 109 2.25 6.88 -4.49
CA HIS A 109 2.83 5.91 -5.43
C HIS A 109 2.09 4.57 -5.48
N GLY A 110 1.38 4.23 -4.40
CA GLY A 110 0.62 2.99 -4.37
C GLY A 110 -0.62 3.02 -3.50
N VAL A 111 -1.45 1.99 -3.67
CA VAL A 111 -2.67 1.74 -2.89
C VAL A 111 -2.57 0.36 -2.26
N LEU A 112 -2.77 0.22 -0.95
CA LEU A 112 -2.61 -1.05 -0.25
C LEU A 112 -3.64 -2.09 -0.76
N VAL A 113 -3.18 -3.29 -1.12
CA VAL A 113 -4.02 -4.40 -1.65
C VAL A 113 -3.82 -5.68 -0.85
N THR A 114 -3.42 -5.56 0.41
CA THR A 114 -2.87 -6.65 1.23
C THR A 114 -3.48 -8.05 0.99
N ILE A 115 -2.58 -9.03 0.85
CA ILE A 115 -2.85 -10.45 0.67
C ILE A 115 -1.96 -11.22 1.64
N GLY A 116 -2.57 -11.86 2.63
CA GLY A 116 -1.91 -12.71 3.62
C GLY A 116 -2.91 -13.22 4.65
N SER A 117 -2.79 -14.48 5.07
CA SER A 117 -3.75 -15.12 5.97
C SER A 117 -3.30 -15.17 7.43
N LYS A 118 -2.00 -15.01 7.72
CA LYS A 118 -1.40 -14.99 9.07
C LYS A 118 -0.04 -14.30 9.06
N VAL A 119 0.18 -13.42 10.04
CA VAL A 119 1.41 -12.69 10.38
C VAL A 119 2.17 -12.33 9.12
N CYS A 120 1.87 -11.20 8.48
CA CYS A 120 2.42 -10.81 7.19
C CYS A 120 3.94 -10.54 7.27
N GLN A 121 4.71 -11.62 7.41
CA GLN A 121 6.16 -11.66 7.31
C GLN A 121 6.62 -11.51 5.85
N SER A 122 5.69 -11.59 4.91
CA SER A 122 5.89 -11.26 3.51
C SER A 122 5.92 -9.74 3.30
N PRO A 123 6.54 -9.26 2.22
CA PRO A 123 6.43 -7.85 1.86
C PRO A 123 4.97 -7.39 1.80
N VAL A 124 4.72 -6.16 2.23
CA VAL A 124 3.42 -5.51 2.08
C VAL A 124 3.23 -5.15 0.61
N HIS A 125 2.05 -5.46 0.06
CA HIS A 125 1.74 -5.27 -1.36
C HIS A 125 0.85 -4.06 -1.61
N PHE A 126 1.30 -3.20 -2.52
CA PHE A 126 0.58 -2.03 -2.99
C PHE A 126 0.34 -2.14 -4.50
N MET A 127 -0.83 -1.73 -4.97
CA MET A 127 -1.10 -1.48 -6.38
C MET A 127 -0.23 -0.33 -6.84
N ASP A 128 0.46 -0.49 -7.96
CA ASP A 128 1.28 0.54 -8.57
C ASP A 128 0.43 1.61 -9.27
N ILE A 129 0.42 2.85 -8.78
CA ILE A 129 -0.37 3.93 -9.38
C ILE A 129 0.11 4.30 -10.78
N CYS A 130 1.40 4.13 -11.09
CA CYS A 130 1.90 4.43 -12.43
C CYS A 130 1.22 3.60 -13.51
N SER A 131 0.92 2.33 -13.21
CA SER A 131 0.18 1.44 -14.10
C SER A 131 -1.26 1.90 -14.39
N TYR A 132 -1.82 2.77 -13.53
CA TYR A 132 -3.19 3.29 -13.67
C TYR A 132 -3.23 4.79 -13.99
N ARG A 133 -2.09 5.46 -14.12
CA ARG A 133 -2.04 6.93 -14.13
C ARG A 133 -2.79 7.57 -15.28
N THR A 134 -2.73 6.96 -16.48
CA THR A 134 -3.49 7.39 -17.66
C THR A 134 -4.99 7.24 -17.44
N TRP A 135 -5.43 6.11 -16.89
CA TRP A 135 -6.84 5.88 -16.58
C TRP A 135 -7.35 6.88 -15.53
N ILE A 136 -6.60 7.10 -14.44
CA ILE A 136 -6.95 8.09 -13.41
C ILE A 136 -7.12 9.46 -14.06
N SER A 137 -6.15 9.90 -14.88
CA SER A 137 -6.22 11.20 -15.56
C SER A 137 -7.45 11.35 -16.43
N LYS A 138 -7.83 10.29 -17.15
CA LYS A 138 -9.00 10.30 -18.03
C LYS A 138 -10.30 10.44 -17.25
N ILE A 139 -10.39 9.84 -16.06
CA ILE A 139 -11.59 9.91 -15.22
C ILE A 139 -11.68 11.23 -14.46
N THR A 140 -10.55 11.78 -14.00
CA THR A 140 -10.54 13.00 -13.17
C THR A 140 -10.52 14.31 -13.96
N ASN A 141 -10.17 14.26 -15.25
CA ASN A 141 -10.14 15.44 -16.12
C ASN A 141 -11.42 15.61 -16.96
N ASN A 142 -12.41 14.71 -16.79
CA ASN A 142 -13.77 14.84 -17.33
C ASN A 142 -14.67 15.51 -16.30
#